data_AF-A0A6N6M6I6-F1
#
_entry.id   AF-A0A6N6M6I6-F1
#
_cell.length_a   1.000
_cell.length_b   1.000
_cell.length_c   1.000
_cell.angle_alpha   90.00
_cell.angle_beta   90.00
_cell.angle_gamma   90.00
#
_symmetry.space_group_name_H-M   'P 1'
#
loop_
_entity.id
_entity.type
_entity.pdbx_description
1 polymer ?
#
loop_
_entity_poly.entity_id
_entity_poly.type
_entity_poly.pdbx_seq_one_letter_code
_entity_poly.pdbx_strand_id
1 'polypeptide(L)'
;MTTKTVKYKDWTFEVDYGRTKEVYDKVKHGSPEGCACNDCKNFATNRENIYPAEIKNLLSEFGIDYKKESEIYHMALLESGLHHYGGWFHFKGKIIEGKDCKIDLGGGGSTFDTAKVADDFEIAFMKGSDLTFFDKEVKDDLIQIEFIADSEWVIDKEIESE
;
A
#
# COMPACT_ATOMS: atom_id res chain seq x y z
N MET A 1 18.00 -12.47 -12.02
CA MET A 1 16.71 -11.80 -11.70
C MET A 1 15.68 -12.90 -11.60
N THR A 2 15.01 -13.01 -10.46
CA THR A 2 13.98 -14.04 -10.24
C THR A 2 12.65 -13.38 -10.54
N THR A 3 12.12 -13.63 -11.74
CA THR A 3 10.75 -13.25 -12.09
C THR A 3 9.81 -14.40 -11.74
N LYS A 4 8.59 -14.08 -11.30
CA LYS A 4 7.55 -15.09 -11.07
C LYS A 4 6.17 -14.56 -11.38
N THR A 5 5.24 -15.48 -11.57
CA THR A 5 3.81 -15.17 -11.72
C THR A 5 3.13 -15.26 -10.36
N VAL A 6 2.39 -14.22 -9.99
CA VAL A 6 1.56 -14.19 -8.78
C VAL A 6 0.12 -13.93 -9.20
N LYS A 7 -0.83 -14.63 -8.57
CA LYS A 7 -2.25 -14.45 -8.84
C LYS A 7 -2.95 -13.99 -7.58
N TYR A 8 -3.87 -13.03 -7.74
CA TYR A 8 -4.68 -12.52 -6.65
C TYR A 8 -6.04 -12.12 -7.18
N LYS A 9 -7.12 -12.76 -6.71
CA LYS A 9 -8.48 -12.55 -7.25
C LYS A 9 -8.48 -12.59 -8.79
N ASP A 10 -8.94 -11.53 -9.44
CA ASP A 10 -9.02 -11.41 -10.91
C ASP A 10 -7.71 -10.95 -11.56
N TRP A 11 -6.65 -10.76 -10.78
CA TRP A 11 -5.36 -10.30 -11.29
C TRP A 11 -4.34 -11.43 -11.41
N THR A 12 -3.58 -11.35 -12.50
CA THR A 12 -2.34 -12.10 -12.69
C THR A 12 -1.22 -11.09 -12.93
N PHE A 13 -0.12 -11.23 -12.20
CA PHE A 13 1.04 -10.34 -12.29
C PHE A 13 2.28 -11.11 -12.73
N GLU A 14 3.13 -10.47 -13.53
CA GLU A 14 4.54 -10.82 -13.60
C GLU A 14 5.29 -9.91 -12.64
N VAL A 15 6.09 -10.51 -11.77
CA VAL A 15 6.77 -9.83 -10.66
C VAL A 15 8.26 -10.09 -10.77
N ASP A 16 9.07 -9.04 -10.87
CA ASP A 16 10.51 -9.13 -10.62
C ASP A 16 10.74 -9.12 -9.10
N TYR A 17 10.57 -10.31 -8.51
CA TYR A 17 10.71 -10.54 -7.08
C TYR A 17 12.11 -10.19 -6.61
N GLY A 18 13.13 -10.58 -7.39
CA GLY A 18 14.53 -10.33 -7.05
C GLY A 18 14.81 -8.83 -6.91
N ARG A 19 14.38 -8.04 -7.89
CA ARG A 19 14.58 -6.58 -7.85
C ARG A 19 13.74 -5.91 -6.77
N THR A 20 12.48 -6.31 -6.62
CA THR A 20 11.58 -5.74 -5.61
C THR A 20 12.13 -5.98 -4.21
N LYS A 21 12.52 -7.22 -3.91
CA LYS A 21 13.14 -7.57 -2.63
C LYS A 21 14.44 -6.80 -2.37
N GLU A 22 15.30 -6.67 -3.37
CA GLU A 22 16.56 -5.91 -3.23
C GLU A 22 16.31 -4.45 -2.82
N VAL A 23 15.30 -3.81 -3.40
CA VAL A 23 14.92 -2.42 -3.05
C VAL A 23 14.39 -2.37 -1.63
N TYR A 24 13.43 -3.22 -1.30
CA TYR A 24 12.82 -3.24 0.04
C TYR A 24 13.80 -3.64 1.15
N ASP A 25 14.78 -4.51 0.89
CA ASP A 25 15.81 -4.89 1.86
C ASP A 25 16.73 -3.70 2.24
N LYS A 26 16.88 -2.69 1.37
CA LYS A 26 17.65 -1.46 1.63
C LYS A 26 16.86 -0.40 2.41
N VAL A 27 15.53 -0.47 2.38
CA VAL A 27 14.66 0.46 3.09
C VAL A 27 14.70 0.15 4.58
N LYS A 28 15.04 1.15 5.41
CA LYS A 28 15.20 0.97 6.86
C LYS A 28 13.86 0.88 7.60
N HIS A 29 12.89 1.70 7.20
CA HIS A 29 11.56 1.82 7.80
C HIS A 29 10.57 2.35 6.75
N GLY A 30 9.27 2.17 6.98
CA GLY A 30 8.22 2.76 6.15
C GLY A 30 8.13 4.27 6.31
N SER A 31 7.24 4.89 5.52
CA SER A 31 6.91 6.31 5.68
C SER A 31 6.38 6.70 7.07
N PRO A 32 5.56 5.90 7.78
CA PRO A 32 5.04 6.33 9.07
C PRO A 32 6.13 6.55 10.13
N GLU A 33 7.24 5.82 10.11
CA GLU A 33 8.40 6.10 10.98
C GLU A 33 9.18 7.36 10.59
N GLY A 34 9.08 7.79 9.33
CA GLY A 34 9.68 9.03 8.85
C GLY A 34 8.89 10.28 9.25
N CYS A 35 7.62 10.12 9.64
CA CYS A 35 6.74 11.20 10.06
C CYS A 35 6.54 11.21 11.58
N ALA A 36 6.52 12.41 12.17
CA ALA A 36 6.35 12.57 13.62
C ALA A 36 4.89 12.83 14.05
N CYS A 37 3.93 12.87 13.12
CA CYS A 37 2.52 13.11 13.45
C CYS A 37 1.91 11.91 14.20
N ASN A 38 0.82 12.15 14.92
CA ASN A 38 0.20 11.14 15.74
C ASN A 38 -0.52 10.08 14.90
N ASP A 39 -1.06 10.44 13.73
CA ASP A 39 -1.68 9.50 12.79
C ASP A 39 -0.70 8.43 12.32
N CYS A 40 0.51 8.85 11.94
CA CYS A 40 1.58 7.95 11.51
C CYS A 40 2.04 7.05 12.65
N LYS A 41 2.14 7.58 13.88
CA LYS A 41 2.48 6.79 15.07
C LYS A 41 1.38 5.78 15.40
N ASN A 42 0.11 6.18 15.30
CA ASN A 42 -1.02 5.31 15.55
C ASN A 42 -1.05 4.16 14.54
N PHE A 43 -0.98 4.50 13.24
CA PHE A 43 -0.87 3.52 12.16
C PHE A 43 0.31 2.58 12.39
N ALA A 44 1.50 3.11 12.66
CA ALA A 44 2.70 2.31 12.89
C ALA A 44 2.54 1.30 14.03
N THR A 45 1.89 1.74 15.12
CA THR A 45 1.64 0.93 16.30
C THR A 45 0.60 -0.15 16.04
N ASN A 46 -0.46 0.15 15.27
CA ASN A 46 -1.55 -0.78 15.02
C ASN A 46 -1.40 -1.63 13.75
N ARG A 47 -0.42 -1.37 12.88
CA ARG A 47 -0.33 -1.99 11.52
C ARG A 47 -0.43 -3.51 11.49
N GLU A 48 -0.04 -4.19 12.56
CA GLU A 48 -0.16 -5.64 12.68
C GLU A 48 -1.61 -6.12 12.63
N ASN A 49 -2.54 -5.30 13.13
CA ASN A 49 -3.98 -5.58 13.12
C ASN A 49 -4.66 -5.00 11.88
N ILE A 50 -4.09 -3.98 11.25
CA ILE A 50 -4.64 -3.33 10.05
C ILE A 50 -4.56 -4.27 8.84
N TYR A 51 -3.41 -4.89 8.60
CA TYR A 51 -3.23 -5.72 7.40
C TYR A 51 -3.81 -7.13 7.58
N PRO A 52 -4.77 -7.57 6.74
CA PRO A 52 -5.23 -8.95 6.75
C PRO A 52 -4.09 -9.92 6.44
N ALA A 53 -4.13 -11.13 7.01
CA ALA A 53 -3.09 -12.15 6.80
C ALA A 53 -2.88 -12.47 5.30
N GLU A 54 -3.95 -12.47 4.52
CA GLU A 54 -3.91 -12.64 3.06
C GLU A 54 -3.06 -11.56 2.38
N ILE A 55 -3.18 -10.30 2.80
CA ILE A 55 -2.42 -9.18 2.24
C ILE A 55 -0.97 -9.21 2.67
N LYS A 56 -0.68 -9.57 3.93
CA LYS A 56 0.71 -9.79 4.38
C LYS A 56 1.39 -10.87 3.54
N ASN A 57 0.69 -11.96 3.26
CA ASN A 57 1.20 -13.04 2.40
C ASN A 57 1.41 -12.56 0.96
N LEU A 58 0.44 -11.85 0.38
CA LEU A 58 0.52 -11.32 -0.98
C LEU A 58 1.71 -10.35 -1.15
N LEU A 59 1.89 -9.41 -0.23
CA LEU A 59 3.03 -8.48 -0.25
C LEU A 59 4.35 -9.23 -0.16
N SER A 60 4.45 -10.24 0.72
CA SER A 60 5.61 -11.13 0.77
C SER A 60 5.83 -11.88 -0.53
N GLU A 61 4.78 -12.30 -1.24
CA GLU A 61 4.92 -12.88 -2.58
C GLU A 61 5.45 -11.87 -3.59
N PHE A 62 5.21 -10.57 -3.44
CA PHE A 62 5.83 -9.54 -4.28
C PHE A 62 7.28 -9.21 -3.89
N GLY A 63 7.76 -9.71 -2.75
CA GLY A 63 9.06 -9.34 -2.20
C GLY A 63 9.02 -8.05 -1.39
N ILE A 64 7.82 -7.63 -0.98
CA ILE A 64 7.55 -6.44 -0.18
C ILE A 64 7.47 -6.85 1.30
N ASP A 65 8.16 -6.08 2.14
CA ASP A 65 7.91 -6.07 3.59
C ASP A 65 6.73 -5.12 3.85
N TYR A 66 5.63 -5.63 4.38
CA TYR A 66 4.41 -4.84 4.60
C TYR A 66 4.61 -3.71 5.63
N LYS A 67 5.71 -3.72 6.40
CA LYS A 67 6.07 -2.62 7.33
C LYS A 67 6.85 -1.48 6.67
N LYS A 68 6.98 -1.54 5.34
CA LYS A 68 7.74 -0.57 4.53
C LYS A 68 6.82 0.08 3.51
N GLU A 69 5.76 0.68 4.01
CA GLU A 69 4.83 1.51 3.24
C GLU A 69 5.64 2.63 2.55
N SER A 70 5.42 2.85 1.26
CA SER A 70 6.02 3.98 0.54
C SER A 70 5.41 5.29 1.00
N GLU A 71 4.10 5.29 1.27
CA GLU A 71 3.39 6.37 1.93
C GLU A 71 2.21 5.81 2.73
N ILE A 72 1.81 6.56 3.75
CA ILE A 72 0.50 6.46 4.39
C ILE A 72 -0.05 7.86 4.62
N TYR A 73 -1.36 7.99 4.66
CA TYR A 73 -2.04 9.23 4.96
C TYR A 73 -3.35 8.95 5.70
N HIS A 74 -3.69 9.81 6.64
CA HIS A 74 -4.98 9.80 7.32
C HIS A 74 -5.97 10.67 6.54
N MET A 75 -7.15 10.13 6.28
CA MET A 75 -8.20 10.81 5.53
C MET A 75 -9.27 11.41 6.43
N ALA A 76 -9.75 10.66 7.42
CA ALA A 76 -10.84 11.10 8.30
C ALA A 76 -11.04 10.17 9.51
N LEU A 77 -11.58 10.71 10.60
CA LEU A 77 -12.28 9.92 11.61
C LEU A 77 -13.71 9.62 11.11
N LEU A 78 -14.08 8.34 11.08
CA LEU A 78 -15.42 7.88 10.68
C LEU A 78 -16.42 8.00 11.83
N GLU A 79 -17.72 8.04 11.51
CA GLU A 79 -18.79 8.03 12.53
C GLU A 79 -18.76 6.78 13.43
N SER A 80 -18.16 5.69 12.96
CA SER A 80 -17.92 4.47 13.74
C SER A 80 -16.85 4.64 14.82
N GLY A 81 -16.07 5.71 14.78
CA GLY A 81 -14.89 5.94 15.63
C GLY A 81 -13.60 5.30 15.10
N LEU A 82 -13.63 4.72 13.89
CA LEU A 82 -12.43 4.22 13.21
C LEU A 82 -11.76 5.32 12.40
N HIS A 83 -10.43 5.27 12.31
CA HIS A 83 -9.62 6.15 11.49
C HIS A 83 -9.45 5.57 10.09
N HIS A 84 -9.82 6.37 9.09
CA HIS A 84 -9.73 6.03 7.68
C HIS A 84 -8.35 6.39 7.14
N TYR A 85 -7.57 5.38 6.79
CA TYR A 85 -6.22 5.51 6.24
C TYR A 85 -6.18 5.11 4.78
N GLY A 86 -5.28 5.75 4.05
CA GLY A 86 -4.81 5.30 2.75
C GLY A 86 -3.30 5.15 2.75
N GLY A 87 -2.77 4.44 1.77
CA GLY A 87 -1.33 4.31 1.61
C GLY A 87 -0.99 3.34 0.49
N TRP A 88 0.30 3.21 0.21
CA TRP A 88 0.71 2.40 -0.93
C TRP A 88 2.09 1.77 -0.83
N PHE A 89 2.28 0.75 -1.68
CA PHE A 89 3.53 0.05 -1.94
C PHE A 89 3.81 0.01 -3.44
N HIS A 90 4.98 -0.52 -3.82
CA HIS A 90 5.32 -0.74 -5.22
C HIS A 90 6.03 -2.07 -5.43
N PHE A 91 5.83 -2.69 -6.59
CA PHE A 91 6.72 -3.75 -7.07
C PHE A 91 7.11 -3.51 -8.52
N LYS A 92 8.28 -4.04 -8.90
CA LYS A 92 8.73 -4.06 -10.29
C LYS A 92 8.03 -5.20 -11.02
N GLY A 93 7.31 -4.89 -12.09
CA GLY A 93 6.53 -5.90 -12.81
C GLY A 93 5.46 -5.31 -13.70
N LYS A 94 4.48 -6.15 -14.03
CA LYS A 94 3.33 -5.78 -14.87
C LYS A 94 2.08 -6.56 -14.50
N ILE A 95 0.94 -5.94 -14.73
CA ILE A 95 -0.37 -6.60 -14.76
C ILE A 95 -0.47 -7.36 -16.08
N ILE A 96 -0.59 -8.68 -16.02
CA ILE A 96 -0.80 -9.57 -17.17
C ILE A 96 -2.29 -9.72 -17.46
N GLU A 97 -3.08 -9.84 -16.40
CA GLU A 97 -4.54 -9.97 -16.41
C GLU A 97 -5.12 -9.18 -15.23
N GLY A 98 -6.34 -8.66 -15.38
CA GLY A 98 -7.01 -7.81 -14.39
C GLY A 98 -7.05 -6.34 -14.80
N LYS A 99 -7.93 -5.56 -14.14
CA LYS A 99 -8.09 -4.14 -14.43
C LYS A 99 -6.90 -3.33 -13.90
N ASP A 100 -6.51 -2.29 -14.63
CA ASP A 100 -5.74 -1.19 -14.04
C ASP A 100 -6.74 -0.34 -13.24
N CYS A 101 -6.57 -0.27 -11.93
CA CYS A 101 -7.55 0.36 -11.04
C CYS A 101 -7.58 1.89 -11.12
N LYS A 102 -6.65 2.53 -11.83
CA LYS A 102 -6.63 4.01 -11.93
C LYS A 102 -7.87 4.52 -12.67
N ILE A 103 -8.58 5.46 -12.05
CA ILE A 103 -9.67 6.21 -12.66
C ILE A 103 -9.23 7.67 -12.85
N ASP A 104 -9.25 8.15 -14.09
CA ASP A 104 -9.08 9.57 -14.40
C ASP A 104 -10.39 10.32 -14.13
N LEU A 105 -10.35 11.34 -13.28
CA LEU A 105 -11.51 12.16 -12.93
C LEU A 105 -11.67 13.38 -13.86
N GLY A 106 -10.74 13.58 -14.80
CA GLY A 106 -10.62 14.81 -15.58
C GLY A 106 -10.05 15.96 -14.75
N GLY A 107 -9.58 17.01 -15.43
CA GLY A 107 -9.05 18.21 -14.77
C GLY A 107 -7.74 18.01 -14.00
N GLY A 108 -7.05 16.89 -14.21
CA GLY A 108 -5.76 16.57 -13.58
C GLY A 108 -5.86 15.79 -12.27
N GLY A 109 -7.06 15.38 -11.85
CA GLY A 109 -7.27 14.49 -10.71
C GLY A 109 -7.42 13.03 -11.12
N SER A 110 -7.02 12.11 -10.24
CA SER A 110 -7.32 10.69 -10.37
C SER A 110 -7.78 10.11 -9.04
N THR A 111 -8.57 9.05 -9.11
CA THR A 111 -8.91 8.15 -8.00
C THR A 111 -8.60 6.71 -8.42
N PHE A 112 -8.98 5.73 -7.61
CA PHE A 112 -8.81 4.32 -7.91
C PHE A 112 -10.03 3.50 -7.54
N ASP A 113 -10.29 2.45 -8.33
CA ASP A 113 -11.35 1.47 -8.12
C ASP A 113 -10.81 0.31 -7.27
N THR A 114 -11.18 0.29 -5.99
CA THR A 114 -10.72 -0.70 -5.02
C THR A 114 -11.48 -2.03 -5.12
N ALA A 115 -10.84 -3.09 -4.64
CA ALA A 115 -11.48 -4.36 -4.35
C ALA A 115 -11.46 -4.62 -2.85
N LYS A 116 -12.64 -4.87 -2.29
CA LYS A 116 -12.80 -5.23 -0.89
C LYS A 116 -12.05 -6.53 -0.54
N VAL A 117 -11.28 -6.52 0.54
CA VAL A 117 -10.52 -7.68 1.06
C VAL A 117 -11.13 -8.15 2.38
N ALA A 118 -11.38 -7.22 3.29
CA ALA A 118 -12.06 -7.42 4.57
C ALA A 118 -13.08 -6.29 4.77
N ASP A 119 -13.80 -6.28 5.89
CA ASP A 119 -14.78 -5.22 6.17
C ASP A 119 -14.15 -3.83 6.32
N ASP A 120 -12.91 -3.78 6.77
CA ASP A 120 -12.10 -2.63 7.11
C ASP A 120 -10.85 -2.49 6.21
N PHE A 121 -10.78 -3.24 5.10
CA PHE A 121 -9.61 -3.22 4.22
C PHE A 121 -9.95 -3.44 2.75
N GLU A 122 -9.41 -2.56 1.90
CA GLU A 122 -9.54 -2.62 0.45
C GLU A 122 -8.19 -2.43 -0.25
N ILE A 123 -8.07 -2.93 -1.48
CA ILE A 123 -6.82 -2.88 -2.25
C ILE A 123 -7.08 -2.55 -3.72
N ALA A 124 -6.16 -1.83 -4.34
CA ALA A 124 -6.17 -1.55 -5.77
C ALA A 124 -4.77 -1.75 -6.37
N PHE A 125 -4.72 -2.15 -7.65
CA PHE A 125 -3.48 -2.35 -8.40
C PHE A 125 -3.51 -1.52 -9.66
N MET A 126 -2.47 -0.72 -9.89
CA MET A 126 -2.41 0.18 -11.03
C MET A 126 -0.98 0.45 -11.45
N LYS A 127 -0.78 0.87 -12.70
CA LYS A 127 0.52 1.41 -13.10
C LYS A 127 0.73 2.75 -12.39
N GLY A 128 1.82 2.86 -11.64
CA GLY A 128 2.07 4.01 -10.77
C GLY A 128 3.46 3.97 -10.16
N SER A 129 3.97 5.14 -9.77
CA SER A 129 5.31 5.28 -9.17
C SER A 129 5.40 6.46 -8.20
N ASP A 130 4.28 6.82 -7.58
CA ASP A 130 4.16 7.96 -6.69
C ASP A 130 4.94 7.71 -5.40
N LEU A 131 5.83 8.62 -5.02
CA LEU A 131 6.68 8.50 -3.81
C LEU A 131 7.38 7.13 -3.63
N THR A 132 7.75 6.49 -4.74
CA THR A 132 8.34 5.15 -4.73
C THR A 132 9.79 5.09 -4.22
N PHE A 133 10.20 3.96 -3.63
CA PHE A 133 11.60 3.66 -3.26
C PHE A 133 12.49 3.30 -4.45
N PHE A 134 11.90 3.05 -5.61
CA PHE A 134 12.62 2.65 -6.81
C PHE A 134 13.28 3.85 -7.51
N ASP A 135 14.44 3.61 -8.11
CA ASP A 135 15.18 4.63 -8.87
C ASP A 135 14.35 5.20 -10.03
N LYS A 136 14.59 6.46 -10.39
CA LYS A 136 13.82 7.15 -11.45
C LYS A 136 13.83 6.42 -12.80
N GLU A 137 14.93 5.74 -13.10
CA GLU A 137 15.18 5.04 -14.37
C GLU A 137 14.33 3.77 -14.54
N VAL A 138 13.69 3.27 -13.48
CA VAL A 138 12.89 2.03 -13.52
C VAL A 138 11.39 2.26 -13.32
N LYS A 139 10.95 3.53 -13.25
CA LYS A 139 9.56 3.91 -12.95
C LYS A 139 8.53 3.44 -13.97
N ASP A 140 8.93 3.19 -15.21
CA ASP A 140 8.01 2.86 -16.30
C ASP A 140 7.40 1.44 -16.22
N ASP A 141 7.95 0.54 -15.39
CA ASP A 141 7.35 -0.79 -15.11
C ASP A 141 7.15 -1.04 -13.61
N LEU A 142 6.57 -0.06 -12.92
CA LEU A 142 6.13 -0.23 -11.54
C LEU A 142 4.61 -0.40 -11.48
N ILE A 143 4.20 -1.33 -10.63
CA ILE A 143 2.82 -1.44 -10.20
C ILE A 143 2.73 -0.86 -8.78
N GLN A 144 1.87 0.13 -8.62
CA GLN A 144 1.49 0.71 -7.33
C GLN A 144 0.35 -0.12 -6.75
N ILE A 145 0.50 -0.49 -5.49
CA ILE A 145 -0.51 -1.18 -4.70
C ILE A 145 -1.08 -0.16 -3.74
N GLU A 146 -2.26 0.35 -4.04
CA GLU A 146 -3.02 1.23 -3.15
C GLU A 146 -3.78 0.38 -2.14
N PHE A 147 -3.86 0.84 -0.90
CA PHE A 147 -4.77 0.28 0.10
C PHE A 147 -5.56 1.38 0.78
N ILE A 148 -6.76 0.99 1.21
CA ILE A 148 -7.61 1.76 2.12
C ILE A 148 -7.86 0.88 3.32
N ALA A 149 -7.72 1.44 4.52
CA ALA A 149 -7.92 0.68 5.75
C ALA A 149 -8.56 1.53 6.84
N ASP A 150 -9.50 0.93 7.57
CA ASP A 150 -10.09 1.51 8.76
C ASP A 150 -9.42 0.89 9.99
N SER A 151 -9.01 1.73 10.94
CA SER A 151 -8.25 1.26 12.10
C SER A 151 -8.66 1.98 13.38
N GLU A 152 -8.59 1.28 14.50
CA GLU A 152 -8.71 1.88 15.82
C GLU A 152 -7.54 2.82 16.13
N TRP A 153 -7.79 3.75 17.06
CA TRP A 153 -6.76 4.49 17.76
C TRP A 153 -6.25 3.70 18.96
N VAL A 154 -4.97 3.32 18.94
CA VAL A 154 -4.36 2.43 19.95
C VAL A 154 -3.25 3.09 20.76
N ILE A 155 -2.88 4.32 20.41
CA ILE A 155 -1.97 5.14 21.23
C ILE A 155 -2.78 6.05 22.15
N ASP A 156 -2.11 6.95 22.87
CA ASP A 156 -2.76 7.85 23.84
C ASP A 156 -3.94 8.61 23.19
N LYS A 157 -5.12 8.49 23.79
CA LYS A 157 -6.37 9.07 23.27
C LYS A 157 -6.39 10.59 23.39
N GLU A 158 -5.59 11.19 24.28
CA GLU A 158 -5.49 12.65 24.41
C GLU A 158 -4.83 13.33 23.19
N ILE A 159 -4.16 12.54 22.34
CA ILE A 159 -3.44 13.03 21.16
C ILE A 159 -4.06 12.53 19.85
N GLU A 160 -5.28 11.99 19.89
CA GLU A 160 -6.09 11.57 18.76
C GLU A 160 -6.43 12.75 17.84
N SER A 161 -6.32 12.52 16.53
CA SER A 161 -6.71 13.46 15.49
C SER A 161 -8.21 13.38 15.20
N GLU A 162 -8.80 14.50 14.80
CA GLU A 162 -10.20 14.63 14.38
C GLU A 162 -10.41 14.28 12.89
#